data_AF-A0A645FAE3-F1
#
_entry.id   AF-A0A645FAE3-F1
#
_cell.length_a   1.000
_cell.length_b   1.000
_cell.length_c   1.000
_cell.angle_alpha   90.00
_cell.angle_beta   90.00
_cell.angle_gamma   90.00
#
_symmetry.space_group_name_H-M   'P 1'
#
loop_
_entity.id
_entity.type
_entity.pdbx_description
1 polymer ?
#
loop_
_entity_poly.entity_id
_entity_poly.type
_entity_poly.pdbx_seq_one_letter_code
_entity_poly.pdbx_strand_id
1 'polypeptide(L)'
;MTIENPEITVNGEKLVIPVKMESGMFLELLSPTDCKLYGSKGELLQEIRLEKKIPLFLQGDNKISFSCTGTKDVNIRAQITVIGHGKPIE
;
A
#
# COMPACT_ATOMS: atom_id res chain seq x y z
N MET A 1 18.86 -0.57 -0.74
CA MET A 1 17.88 -0.19 -1.79
C MET A 1 16.62 0.25 -1.08
N THR A 2 16.08 1.40 -1.46
CA THR A 2 14.88 1.97 -0.81
C THR A 2 13.83 2.28 -1.86
N ILE A 3 12.57 2.19 -1.44
CA ILE A 3 11.44 2.75 -2.16
C ILE A 3 10.84 3.88 -1.33
N GLU A 4 10.25 4.84 -2.00
CA GLU A 4 9.62 6.02 -1.41
C GLU A 4 8.25 6.22 -2.05
N ASN A 5 7.30 6.71 -1.25
CA ASN A 5 5.94 7.01 -1.67
C ASN A 5 5.26 5.83 -2.41
N PRO A 6 5.20 4.61 -1.81
CA PRO A 6 4.43 3.53 -2.40
C PRO A 6 3.00 3.98 -2.70
N GLU A 7 2.57 3.76 -3.94
CA GLU A 7 1.27 4.13 -4.47
C GLU A 7 0.52 2.86 -4.87
N ILE A 8 -0.67 2.68 -4.30
CA ILE A 8 -1.63 1.66 -4.73
C ILE A 8 -2.69 2.38 -5.56
N THR A 9 -2.95 1.85 -6.76
CA THR A 9 -4.07 2.31 -7.59
C THR A 9 -5.10 1.19 -7.69
N VAL A 10 -6.35 1.49 -7.37
CA VAL A 10 -7.50 0.57 -7.51
C VAL A 10 -8.53 1.24 -8.40
N ASN A 11 -8.84 0.64 -9.55
CA ASN A 11 -9.81 1.17 -10.51
C ASN A 11 -9.55 2.63 -10.94
N GLY A 12 -8.27 3.05 -10.97
CA GLY A 12 -7.86 4.42 -11.30
C GLY A 12 -7.78 5.37 -10.10
N GLU A 13 -8.30 4.98 -8.92
CA GLU A 13 -8.16 5.75 -7.68
C GLU A 13 -6.80 5.49 -7.04
N LYS A 14 -6.04 6.55 -6.81
CA LYS A 14 -4.67 6.50 -6.28
C LYS A 14 -4.61 6.79 -4.80
N LEU A 15 -3.94 5.90 -4.07
CA LEU A 15 -3.58 6.06 -2.66
C LEU A 15 -2.05 6.06 -2.53
N VAL A 16 -1.48 7.21 -2.17
CA VAL A 16 -0.05 7.36 -1.91
C VAL A 16 0.19 7.31 -0.41
N ILE A 17 1.15 6.49 0.02
CA ILE A 17 1.53 6.35 1.42
C ILE A 17 2.91 7.01 1.56
N PRO A 18 3.04 8.17 2.24
CA PRO A 18 4.24 9.00 2.22
C PRO A 18 5.32 8.48 3.16
N VAL A 19 5.87 7.31 2.84
CA VAL A 19 6.92 6.64 3.62
C VAL A 19 8.11 6.25 2.75
N LYS A 20 9.23 6.03 3.42
CA LYS A 20 10.43 5.40 2.87
C LYS A 20 10.57 4.01 3.45
N MET A 21 10.82 3.02 2.60
CA MET A 21 10.92 1.61 2.99
C MET A 21 12.20 0.99 2.44
N GLU A 22 12.77 0.07 3.23
CA GLU A 22 13.86 -0.82 2.83
C GLU A 22 13.33 -2.24 2.59
N SER A 23 14.14 -3.07 1.96
CA SER A 23 13.81 -4.49 1.75
C SER A 23 13.54 -5.18 3.08
N GLY A 24 12.44 -5.93 3.15
CA GLY A 24 11.99 -6.63 4.36
C GLY A 24 11.04 -5.81 5.23
N MET A 25 10.94 -4.50 5.05
CA MET A 25 9.88 -3.71 5.67
C MET A 25 8.53 -3.99 4.99
N PHE A 26 7.43 -3.83 5.72
CA PHE A 26 6.09 -4.01 5.19
C PHE A 26 5.09 -3.02 5.79
N LEU A 27 4.04 -2.73 5.03
CA LEU A 27 2.94 -1.88 5.43
C LEU A 27 1.70 -2.73 5.71
N GLU A 28 1.02 -2.42 6.80
CA GLU A 28 -0.35 -2.87 7.05
C GLU A 28 -1.27 -1.65 6.96
N LEU A 29 -2.28 -1.74 6.10
CA LEU A 29 -3.23 -0.66 5.85
C LEU A 29 -4.65 -1.21 6.01
N LEU A 30 -5.28 -0.92 7.15
CA LEU A 30 -6.66 -1.31 7.44
C LEU A 30 -7.64 -0.16 7.21
N SER A 31 -7.21 1.07 7.51
CA SER A 31 -8.02 2.27 7.29
C SER A 31 -7.11 3.50 7.17
N PRO A 32 -7.64 4.69 6.78
CA PRO A 32 -6.84 5.91 6.73
C PRO A 32 -6.24 6.31 8.09
N THR A 33 -6.84 5.86 9.19
CA THR A 33 -6.36 6.11 10.56
C THR A 33 -5.65 4.91 11.18
N ASP A 34 -5.59 3.77 10.48
CA ASP A 34 -4.91 2.55 10.91
C ASP A 34 -4.04 2.04 9.76
N CYS A 35 -2.89 2.70 9.64
CA CYS A 35 -1.82 2.32 8.73
C CYS A 35 -0.51 2.29 9.50
N LYS A 36 0.23 1.18 9.40
CA LYS A 36 1.44 0.93 10.18
C LYS A 36 2.57 0.47 9.28
N LEU A 37 3.76 1.00 9.51
CA LEU A 37 5.00 0.56 8.91
C LEU A 37 5.76 -0.31 9.91
N TYR A 38 6.10 -1.51 9.48
CA TYR A 38 6.88 -2.47 10.25
C TYR A 38 8.26 -2.68 9.64
N GLY A 39 9.24 -2.90 10.51
CA GLY A 39 10.58 -3.27 10.15
C GLY A 39 10.69 -4.75 9.78
N SER A 40 11.87 -5.15 9.33
CA SER A 40 12.13 -6.51 8.86
C SER A 40 12.10 -7.58 9.97
N LYS A 41 12.08 -7.17 11.24
CA LYS A 41 11.91 -8.06 12.40
C LYS A 41 10.50 -7.98 12.99
N GLY A 42 9.57 -7.29 12.32
CA GLY A 42 8.19 -7.11 12.78
C GLY A 42 8.02 -6.03 13.85
N GLU A 43 9.04 -5.22 14.10
CA GLU A 43 8.95 -4.07 14.99
C GLU A 43 8.12 -2.95 14.36
N LEU A 44 7.25 -2.31 15.14
CA LEU A 44 6.51 -1.13 14.68
C LEU A 44 7.48 0.05 14.56
N LEU A 45 7.63 0.59 13.34
CA LEU A 45 8.49 1.74 13.06
C LEU A 45 7.71 3.05 13.04
N GLN A 46 6.51 3.04 12.48
CA GLN A 46 5.72 4.27 12.31
C GLN A 46 4.22 3.96 12.20
N GLU A 47 3.39 4.80 12.83
CA GLU A 47 1.96 4.91 12.54
C GLU A 47 1.73 6.04 11.53
N ILE A 48 0.89 5.79 10.53
CA ILE A 48 0.66 6.68 9.40
C ILE A 48 -0.83 7.04 9.38
N ARG A 49 -1.11 8.34 9.27
CA ARG A 49 -2.46 8.83 9.00
C ARG A 49 -2.55 9.31 7.55
N LEU A 50 -3.46 8.73 6.80
CA LEU A 50 -3.73 9.11 5.41
C LEU A 50 -4.92 10.08 5.39
N GLU A 51 -4.78 11.17 4.65
CA GLU A 51 -5.87 12.13 4.45
C GLU A 51 -6.91 11.63 3.43
N LYS A 52 -6.47 10.76 2.52
CA LYS A 52 -7.33 10.16 1.49
C LYS A 52 -8.06 8.93 2.01
N LYS A 53 -9.29 8.75 1.53
CA LYS A 53 -10.05 7.51 1.74
C LYS A 53 -9.38 6.34 1.03
N ILE A 54 -9.62 5.15 1.55
CA ILE A 54 -9.20 3.90 0.90
C ILE A 54 -10.11 3.65 -0.29
N PRO A 55 -9.55 3.36 -1.49
CA PRO A 55 -10.35 2.98 -2.65
C PRO A 55 -11.23 1.77 -2.37
N LEU A 56 -12.44 1.76 -2.93
CA LEU A 56 -13.39 0.67 -2.78
C LEU A 56 -13.27 -0.34 -3.93
N PHE A 57 -13.57 -1.61 -3.62
CA PHE A 57 -13.81 -2.61 -4.66
C PHE A 57 -15.16 -2.37 -5.32
N LEU A 58 -15.20 -2.60 -6.63
CA LEU A 58 -16.40 -2.57 -7.45
C LEU A 58 -16.84 -4.00 -7.79
N GLN A 59 -18.07 -4.14 -8.28
CA GLN A 59 -18.58 -5.42 -8.77
C GLN A 59 -17.78 -5.84 -10.01
N GLY A 60 -17.44 -7.12 -10.08
CA GLY A 60 -16.65 -7.68 -11.19
C GLY A 60 -15.14 -7.43 -11.06
N ASP A 61 -14.48 -7.24 -12.19
CA ASP A 61 -13.03 -7.15 -12.25
C ASP A 61 -12.50 -5.84 -11.68
N ASN A 62 -11.61 -5.94 -10.69
CA ASN A 62 -10.93 -4.81 -10.09
C ASN A 62 -9.50 -4.74 -10.60
N LYS A 63 -9.11 -3.60 -11.16
CA LYS A 63 -7.74 -3.37 -11.64
C LYS A 63 -6.90 -2.78 -10.52
N ILE A 64 -5.86 -3.52 -10.11
CA ILE A 64 -4.95 -3.10 -9.05
C ILE A 64 -3.55 -2.99 -9.63
N SER A 65 -2.91 -1.85 -9.38
CA SER A 65 -1.51 -1.61 -9.77
C SER A 65 -0.74 -0.94 -8.65
N PHE A 66 0.57 -1.14 -8.66
CA PHE A 66 1.49 -0.55 -7.72
C PHE A 66 2.57 0.23 -8.43
N SER A 67 2.92 1.38 -7.86
CA SER A 67 4.08 2.15 -8.27
C SER A 67 4.79 2.72 -7.03
N CYS A 68 6.03 3.14 -7.20
CA CYS A 68 6.79 3.82 -6.16
C CYS A 68 7.94 4.59 -6.81
N THR A 69 8.52 5.52 -6.06
CA THR A 69 9.81 6.10 -6.40
C THR A 69 10.89 5.20 -5.84
N GLY A 70 11.84 4.74 -6.65
CA GLY A 70 13.00 4.02 -6.12
C GLY A 70 14.25 4.24 -6.95
N THR A 71 15.28 3.44 -6.68
CA THR A 71 16.59 3.59 -7.32
C THR A 71 16.48 3.39 -8.83
N LYS A 72 17.05 4.33 -9.61
CA LYS A 72 17.13 4.23 -11.08
C LYS A 72 17.82 2.93 -11.48
N ASP A 73 17.38 2.38 -12.61
CA ASP A 73 17.95 1.18 -13.24
C ASP A 73 17.86 -0.11 -12.39
N VAL A 74 16.99 -0.10 -11.37
CA VAL A 74 16.66 -1.30 -10.59
C VAL A 74 15.20 -1.67 -10.78
N ASN A 75 14.94 -2.94 -11.07
CA ASN A 75 13.59 -3.46 -11.15
C ASN A 75 13.04 -3.75 -9.75
N ILE A 76 12.30 -2.79 -9.20
CA ILE A 76 11.68 -2.87 -7.88
C ILE A 76 10.53 -3.88 -7.92
N ARG A 77 10.45 -4.76 -6.92
CA ARG A 77 9.33 -5.67 -6.71
C ARG A 77 8.79 -5.51 -5.31
N ALA A 78 7.47 -5.54 -5.18
CA ALA A 78 6.77 -5.59 -3.92
C ALA A 78 5.72 -6.69 -3.99
N GLN A 79 5.53 -7.41 -2.88
CA GLN A 79 4.39 -8.30 -2.73
C GLN A 79 3.22 -7.49 -2.17
N ILE A 80 2.06 -7.66 -2.77
CA ILE A 80 0.84 -6.96 -2.37
C ILE A 80 -0.22 -7.99 -2.12
N THR A 81 -0.72 -7.99 -0.89
CA THR A 81 -1.85 -8.82 -0.49
C THR A 81 -3.04 -7.91 -0.31
N VAL A 82 -4.14 -8.24 -0.99
CA VAL A 82 -5.36 -7.46 -0.97
C VAL A 82 -6.45 -8.32 -0.34
N ILE A 83 -7.12 -7.78 0.67
CA ILE A 83 -8.17 -8.48 1.41
C ILE A 83 -9.45 -7.66 1.28
N GLY A 84 -10.46 -8.21 0.60
CA GLY A 84 -11.79 -7.64 0.56
C GLY A 84 -12.53 -7.88 1.88
N HIS A 85 -13.20 -6.85 2.39
CA HIS A 85 -14.02 -6.93 3.59
C HIS A 85 -15.33 -6.14 3.40
N GLY A 86 -16.38 -6.54 4.11
CA GLY A 86 -17.71 -5.92 4.01
C GLY A 86 -18.77 -6.88 3.47
N LYS A 87 -19.90 -6.33 3.03
CA LYS A 87 -20.95 -7.12 2.40
C LYS A 87 -20.44 -7.65 1.05
N PRO A 88 -20.92 -8.83 0.61
CA PRO A 88 -20.71 -9.26 -0.77
C PRO A 88 -21.09 -8.14 -1.74
N ILE A 89 -20.27 -7.94 -2.76
CA ILE A 89 -20.60 -7.00 -3.83
C ILE A 89 -21.59 -7.74 -4.72
N GLU A 90 -22.87 -7.38 -4.62
CA GLU A 90 -23.96 -7.95 -5.43
C GLU A 90 -23.88 -7.52 -6.89
#